data_AF-D7U1F4-F1
#
_entry.id   AF-D7U1F4-F1
#
_cell.length_a   1.000
_cell.length_b   1.000
_cell.length_c   1.000
_cell.angle_alpha   90.00
_cell.angle_beta   90.00
_cell.angle_gamma   90.00
#
_symmetry.space_group_name_H-M   'P 1'
#
loop_
_entity.id
_entity.type
_entity.pdbx_description
1 polymer ?
#
loop_
_entity_poly.entity_id
_entity_poly.type
_entity_poly.pdbx_seq_one_letter_code
_entity_poly.pdbx_strand_id
1 'polypeptide(L)'
;MKSSSPPRKKFLKDFNVKVATDDIDNVTSSWMLKYPSSALNSFEKIINYPKSKKIVMFLDYDGTLSPVVDGPDRALMSDAIIECFSLILQSISRQQSLVEEAKTSLMNLKD
;
A
#
# COMPACT_ATOMS: atom_id res chain seq x y z
N MET A 1 -9.29 8.03 -18.35
CA MET A 1 -9.51 7.18 -17.17
C MET A 1 -10.15 8.05 -16.09
N LYS A 2 -11.25 7.62 -15.47
CA LYS A 2 -11.79 8.32 -14.29
C LYS A 2 -11.01 7.79 -13.08
N SER A 3 -10.27 8.65 -12.37
CA SER A 3 -9.58 8.24 -11.15
C SER A 3 -10.61 8.01 -10.05
N SER A 4 -10.53 6.86 -9.40
CA SER A 4 -11.29 6.54 -8.20
C SER A 4 -10.45 6.85 -6.96
N SER A 5 -9.66 7.92 -7.00
CA SER A 5 -8.88 8.40 -5.86
C SER A 5 -9.62 9.55 -5.18
N PRO A 6 -9.54 9.66 -3.84
CA PRO A 6 -10.11 10.79 -3.11
C PRO A 6 -9.64 12.14 -3.70
N PRO A 7 -10.49 13.18 -3.73
CA PRO A 7 -10.11 14.49 -4.27
C PRO A 7 -8.96 15.13 -3.49
N ARG A 8 -8.03 15.80 -4.20
CA ARG A 8 -6.95 16.59 -3.57
C ARG A 8 -7.56 17.75 -2.78
N LYS A 9 -7.22 17.85 -1.49
CA LYS A 9 -7.75 18.88 -0.59
C LYS A 9 -7.06 20.22 -0.85
N LYS A 10 -7.82 21.29 -1.07
CA LYS A 10 -7.34 22.68 -0.98
C LYS A 10 -7.55 23.14 0.46
N PHE A 11 -6.51 23.22 1.28
CA PHE A 11 -6.61 23.92 2.55
C PHE A 11 -6.63 25.43 2.26
N LEU A 12 -7.76 26.07 2.50
CA LEU A 12 -7.84 27.52 2.61
C LEU A 12 -7.01 27.90 3.84
N LYS A 13 -5.82 28.43 3.55
CA LYS A 13 -4.99 29.19 4.48
C LYS A 13 -5.88 30.33 4.98
N ASP A 14 -6.30 30.28 6.24
CA ASP A 14 -6.45 31.43 7.15
C ASP A 14 -7.24 31.06 8.43
N PHE A 15 -6.61 31.35 9.58
CA PHE A 15 -7.14 31.46 10.96
C PHE A 15 -7.70 30.21 11.69
N ASN A 16 -6.86 29.67 12.58
CA ASN A 16 -7.18 29.28 13.96
C ASN A 16 -8.59 28.72 14.26
N VAL A 17 -8.87 27.45 13.93
CA VAL A 17 -10.01 26.74 14.54
C VAL A 17 -9.72 25.23 14.69
N LYS A 18 -9.86 24.75 15.93
CA LYS A 18 -9.84 23.34 16.39
C LYS A 18 -11.00 22.48 15.82
N VAL A 19 -11.56 22.84 14.66
CA VAL A 19 -12.81 22.28 14.08
C VAL A 19 -12.57 21.51 12.77
N ALA A 20 -11.34 21.52 12.23
CA ALA A 20 -11.06 20.93 10.92
C ALA A 20 -10.81 19.41 10.92
N THR A 21 -10.86 18.70 12.05
CA THR A 21 -10.62 17.23 12.10
C THR A 21 -11.87 16.42 11.77
N ASP A 22 -13.03 16.81 12.28
CA ASP A 22 -14.27 16.02 12.20
C ASP A 22 -14.81 15.93 10.76
N ASP A 23 -14.67 17.01 9.97
CA ASP A 23 -15.07 17.02 8.56
C ASP A 23 -14.17 16.15 7.67
N ILE A 24 -12.92 15.91 8.07
CA ILE A 24 -11.94 15.11 7.30
C ILE A 24 -12.25 13.64 7.42
N ASP A 25 -12.49 13.20 8.66
CA ASP A 25 -12.86 11.84 8.95
C ASP A 25 -14.21 11.52 8.30
N ASN A 26 -15.13 12.49 8.27
CA ASN A 26 -16.43 12.33 7.60
C ASN A 26 -16.32 12.22 6.06
N VAL A 27 -15.51 13.06 5.40
CA VAL A 27 -15.32 12.98 3.93
C VAL A 27 -14.60 11.70 3.53
N THR A 28 -13.55 11.31 4.27
CA THR A 28 -12.78 10.09 4.01
C THR A 28 -13.63 8.85 4.26
N SER A 29 -14.39 8.83 5.35
CA SER A 29 -15.32 7.75 5.67
C SER A 29 -16.44 7.64 4.63
N SER A 30 -17.03 8.75 4.20
CA SER A 30 -18.05 8.78 3.13
C SER A 30 -17.50 8.24 1.81
N TRP A 31 -16.24 8.58 1.49
CA TRP A 31 -15.55 8.10 0.29
C TRP A 31 -15.27 6.59 0.36
N MET A 32 -14.76 6.09 1.49
CA MET A 32 -14.56 4.67 1.73
C MET A 32 -15.89 3.89 1.73
N LEU A 33 -16.99 4.50 2.19
CA LEU A 33 -18.33 3.90 2.11
C LEU A 33 -18.81 3.78 0.66
N LYS A 34 -18.56 4.81 -0.15
CA LYS A 34 -19.00 4.90 -1.55
C LYS A 34 -18.15 4.03 -2.48
N TYR A 35 -16.87 3.87 -2.17
CA TYR A 35 -15.92 3.03 -2.87
C TYR A 35 -15.28 2.07 -1.85
N PRO A 36 -16.03 1.06 -1.36
CA PRO A 36 -15.50 0.10 -0.40
C PRO A 36 -14.24 -0.50 -0.99
N SER A 37 -13.11 -0.37 -0.26
CA SER A 37 -11.74 -0.63 -0.70
C SER A 37 -11.64 -1.94 -1.49
N SER A 38 -11.82 -1.81 -2.81
CA SER A 38 -12.24 -2.90 -3.68
C SER A 38 -11.12 -3.90 -3.92
N ALA A 39 -9.88 -3.43 -3.81
CA ALA A 39 -8.67 -4.25 -3.87
C ALA A 39 -8.52 -5.15 -2.64
N LEU A 40 -8.78 -4.65 -1.43
CA LEU A 40 -8.71 -5.47 -0.20
C LEU A 40 -9.82 -6.52 -0.19
N ASN A 41 -11.05 -6.14 -0.54
CA ASN A 41 -12.16 -7.09 -0.66
C ASN A 41 -11.94 -8.13 -1.77
N SER A 42 -11.14 -7.81 -2.77
CA SER A 42 -10.76 -8.71 -3.86
C SER A 42 -9.37 -9.30 -3.69
N PHE A 43 -8.75 -9.17 -2.51
CA PHE A 43 -7.32 -9.45 -2.35
C PHE A 43 -7.00 -10.90 -2.69
N GLU A 44 -7.77 -11.85 -2.16
CA GLU A 44 -7.62 -13.28 -2.51
C GLU A 44 -7.74 -13.53 -4.01
N LYS A 45 -8.68 -12.87 -4.69
CA LYS A 45 -8.83 -13.01 -6.14
C LYS A 45 -7.60 -12.47 -6.87
N ILE A 46 -7.06 -11.33 -6.44
CA ILE A 46 -5.89 -10.70 -7.03
C ILE A 46 -4.65 -11.60 -6.87
N ILE A 47 -4.40 -12.13 -5.67
CA ILE A 47 -3.21 -12.95 -5.39
C ILE A 47 -3.31 -14.37 -5.98
N ASN A 48 -4.53 -14.93 -6.09
CA ASN A 48 -4.73 -16.30 -6.60
C ASN A 48 -4.94 -16.35 -8.12
N TYR A 49 -5.24 -15.23 -8.77
CA TYR A 49 -5.37 -15.15 -10.22
C TYR A 49 -4.10 -15.61 -10.98
N PRO A 50 -2.88 -15.16 -10.62
CA PRO A 50 -1.65 -15.61 -11.25
C PRO A 50 -1.21 -16.99 -10.72
N LYS A 51 -1.81 -18.07 -11.24
CA LYS A 51 -1.52 -19.46 -10.82
C LYS A 51 -0.03 -19.87 -10.81
N SER A 52 0.79 -19.26 -11.66
CA SER A 52 2.22 -19.58 -11.80
C SER A 52 3.09 -18.37 -12.17
N LYS A 53 2.54 -17.15 -12.07
CA LYS A 53 3.26 -15.93 -12.44
C LYS A 53 3.75 -15.21 -11.20
N LYS A 54 4.94 -14.61 -11.31
CA LYS A 54 5.44 -13.70 -10.28
C LYS A 54 4.57 -12.45 -10.24
N ILE A 55 4.14 -12.07 -9.04
CA ILE A 55 3.47 -10.80 -8.81
C ILE A 55 4.55 -9.73 -8.67
N VAL A 56 4.38 -8.63 -9.40
CA VAL A 56 5.20 -7.42 -9.24
C VAL A 56 4.29 -6.31 -8.76
N MET A 57 4.66 -5.66 -7.66
CA MET A 57 3.93 -4.52 -7.09
C MET A 57 4.69 -3.23 -7.35
N PHE A 58 4.00 -2.24 -7.90
CA PHE A 58 4.46 -0.87 -8.05
C PHE A 58 3.57 0.01 -7.18
N LEU A 59 4.18 0.83 -6.33
CA LEU A 59 3.46 1.66 -5.36
C LEU A 59 3.97 3.08 -5.48
N ASP A 60 3.05 4.02 -5.71
CA ASP A 60 3.35 5.45 -5.65
C ASP A 60 3.70 5.84 -4.20
N TYR A 61 4.44 6.93 -4.03
CA TYR A 61 4.80 7.40 -2.69
C TYR A 61 3.75 8.38 -2.15
N ASP A 62 3.70 9.60 -2.69
CA ASP A 62 2.79 10.66 -2.24
C ASP A 62 1.33 10.33 -2.57
N GLY A 63 0.47 10.40 -1.55
CA GLY A 63 -0.95 10.06 -1.65
C GLY A 63 -1.27 8.57 -1.71
N THR A 64 -0.28 7.69 -1.61
CA THR A 64 -0.46 6.23 -1.49
C THR A 64 0.20 5.69 -0.23
N LEU A 65 1.51 5.88 -0.09
CA LEU A 65 2.28 5.42 1.09
C LEU A 65 2.41 6.50 2.17
N SER A 66 2.32 7.77 1.76
CA SER A 66 2.22 8.92 2.64
C SER A 66 0.89 9.65 2.40
N PRO A 67 0.39 10.43 3.37
CA PRO A 67 -0.73 11.33 3.13
C PRO A 67 -0.36 12.39 2.08
N VAL A 68 -1.37 12.90 1.37
CA VAL A 68 -1.20 14.05 0.46
C VAL A 68 -0.97 15.31 1.28
N VAL A 69 0.16 15.99 1.06
CA VAL A 69 0.59 17.18 1.81
C VAL A 69 1.08 18.30 0.89
N ASP A 70 1.12 19.56 1.36
CA ASP A 70 1.52 20.68 0.47
C ASP A 70 3.04 20.78 0.21
N GLY A 71 3.87 20.04 0.95
CA GLY A 71 5.32 20.12 0.89
C GLY A 71 5.96 18.73 0.99
N PRO A 72 6.99 18.43 0.17
CA PRO A 72 7.57 17.09 0.07
C PRO A 72 8.27 16.65 1.36
N ASP A 73 8.76 17.60 2.15
CA ASP A 73 9.38 17.39 3.46
C ASP A 73 8.42 16.82 4.51
N ARG A 74 7.10 16.93 4.27
CA ARG A 74 6.05 16.46 5.18
C ARG A 74 5.39 15.16 4.72
N ALA A 75 5.81 14.62 3.57
CA ALA A 75 5.30 13.38 3.02
C ALA A 75 5.92 12.19 3.76
N LEU A 76 5.52 12.00 5.03
CA LEU A 76 6.06 10.96 5.89
C LEU A 76 5.14 9.74 5.89
N MET A 77 5.73 8.56 5.76
CA MET A 77 5.07 7.27 5.92
C MET A 77 4.80 7.03 7.41
N SER A 78 3.65 6.47 7.77
CA SER A 78 3.36 6.11 9.16
C SER A 78 4.15 4.87 9.60
N ASP A 79 4.39 4.75 10.91
CA ASP A 79 5.08 3.59 11.48
C ASP A 79 4.43 2.25 11.07
N ALA A 80 3.10 2.22 10.99
CA ALA A 80 2.35 1.04 10.56
C ALA A 80 2.68 0.63 9.11
N ILE A 81 2.86 1.59 8.20
CA ILE A 81 3.23 1.29 6.81
C ILE A 81 4.71 0.87 6.75
N ILE A 82 5.59 1.53 7.51
CA ILE A 82 7.02 1.16 7.59
C ILE A 82 7.17 -0.29 8.08
N GLU A 83 6.45 -0.65 9.14
CA GLU A 83 6.43 -2.01 9.69
C GLU A 83 5.89 -3.01 8.68
N CYS A 84 4.76 -2.70 8.04
CA CYS A 84 4.16 -3.53 7.00
C CYS A 84 5.15 -3.81 5.84
N PHE A 85 5.83 -2.77 5.35
CA PHE A 85 6.85 -2.93 4.31
C PHE A 85 8.02 -3.79 4.77
N SER A 86 8.47 -3.61 6.02
CA SER A 86 9.54 -4.41 6.59
C SER A 86 9.16 -5.90 6.60
N LEU A 87 7.93 -6.24 7.00
CA LEU A 87 7.41 -7.60 6.97
C LEU A 87 7.30 -8.18 5.55
N ILE A 88 6.87 -7.36 4.58
CA ILE A 88 6.81 -7.76 3.17
C ILE A 88 8.21 -8.07 2.63
N LEU A 89 9.18 -7.20 2.87
CA LEU A 89 10.57 -7.38 2.40
C LEU A 89 11.24 -8.60 3.04
N GLN A 90 11.03 -8.81 4.34
CA GLN A 90 11.49 -10.01 5.04
C GLN A 90 10.87 -11.29 4.44
N SER A 91 9.56 -11.26 4.17
CA SER A 91 8.85 -12.39 3.56
C SER A 91 9.39 -12.73 2.17
N ILE A 92 9.63 -11.71 1.33
CA ILE A 92 10.20 -11.89 0.00
C ILE A 92 11.61 -12.50 0.09
N SER A 93 12.45 -11.96 0.98
CA SER A 93 13.83 -12.43 1.17
C SER A 93 13.87 -13.90 1.62
N ARG A 94 12.98 -14.27 2.56
CA ARG A 94 12.84 -15.65 3.03
C ARG A 94 12.44 -16.62 1.91
N GLN A 95 11.48 -16.23 1.06
CA GLN A 95 11.04 -17.07 -0.06
C GLN A 95 12.17 -17.29 -1.08
N GLN A 96 12.98 -16.26 -1.36
CA GLN A 96 14.14 -16.39 -2.25
C GLN A 96 15.18 -17.38 -1.70
N SER A 97 15.48 -17.31 -0.40
CA SER A 97 16.42 -18.23 0.26
C SER A 97 15.97 -19.69 0.16
N LEU A 98 14.69 -19.98 0.42
CA LEU A 98 14.15 -21.33 0.34
C LEU A 98 14.17 -21.90 -1.08
N VAL A 99 13.92 -21.03 -2.08
CA VAL A 99 13.97 -21.43 -3.48
C VAL A 99 15.40 -21.81 -3.91
N GLU A 100 16.42 -21.08 -3.46
CA GLU A 100 17.81 -21.43 -3.77
C GLU A 100 18.25 -22.71 -3.05
N GLU A 101 17.90 -22.89 -1.78
CA GLU A 101 18.21 -24.13 -1.04
C GLU A 101 17.60 -25.38 -1.70
N ALA A 102 16.35 -25.27 -2.17
CA ALA A 102 15.67 -26.34 -2.88
C ALA A 102 16.35 -26.66 -4.23
N LYS A 103 16.83 -25.64 -4.96
CA LYS A 103 17.56 -25.84 -6.22
C LYS A 103 18.90 -26.54 -5.98
N THR A 104 19.66 -26.11 -4.98
CA THR A 104 20.95 -26.73 -4.61
C THR A 104 20.75 -28.19 -4.23
N SER A 105 19.74 -28.50 -3.40
CA SER A 105 19.40 -29.87 -3.01
C SER A 105 19.03 -30.74 -4.21
N LEU A 106 18.29 -30.19 -5.18
CA LEU A 106 17.91 -30.91 -6.40
C LEU A 106 19.11 -31.19 -7.32
N MET A 107 20.10 -30.30 -7.38
CA MET A 107 21.34 -30.53 -8.13
C MET A 107 22.15 -31.67 -7.52
N ASN A 108 22.34 -31.67 -6.20
CA ASN A 108 23.14 -32.69 -5.50
C ASN A 108 22.53 -34.11 -5.52
N LEU A 109 21.25 -34.26 -5.87
CA LEU A 109 20.58 -35.55 -6.01
C LEU A 109 20.73 -36.17 -7.42
N LYS A 110 21.24 -35.40 -8.38
CA LYS A 110 21.41 -35.84 -9.79
C LYS A 110 22.82 -36.36 -10.10
N ASP A 111 23.73 -36.27 -9.14
CA ASP A 111 25.10 -36.82 -9.17
C ASP A 111 25.15 -38.14 -8.40
#